data_AF-A0A521KER3-F1
#
_entry.id   AF-A0A521KER3-F1
#
_cell.length_a   1.000
_cell.length_b   1.000
_cell.length_c   1.000
_cell.angle_alpha   90.00
_cell.angle_beta   90.00
_cell.angle_gamma   90.00
#
_symmetry.space_group_name_H-M   'P 1'
#
loop_
_entity.id
_entity.type
_entity.pdbx_description
1 polymer ?
#
loop_
_entity_poly.entity_id
_entity_poly.type
_entity_poly.pdbx_seq_one_letter_code
_entity_poly.pdbx_strand_id
1 'polypeptide(L)' 'PTQGRISHKSPVGRALLGKKKGEKVTIQAPAGDVELTITTIHT' A
#
# COMPACT_ATOMS: atom_id res chain seq x y z
N PRO A 1 -15.91 -13.42 -3.63
CA PRO A 1 -15.31 -12.23 -4.26
C PRO A 1 -14.61 -11.33 -3.20
N THR A 2 -13.27 -11.43 -3.07
CA THR A 2 -12.35 -10.51 -3.77
C THR A 2 -12.64 -9.02 -3.53
N GLN A 3 -13.06 -8.62 -2.32
CA GLN A 3 -13.24 -7.21 -1.96
C GLN A 3 -11.92 -6.40 -1.93
N GLY A 4 -10.81 -6.92 -2.48
CA GLY A 4 -9.53 -6.21 -2.53
C GLY A 4 -9.05 -5.73 -1.15
N ARG A 5 -9.49 -6.37 -0.07
CA ARG A 5 -9.21 -5.91 1.30
C ARG A 5 -7.78 -6.23 1.66
N ILE A 6 -7.00 -5.19 1.95
CA ILE A 6 -5.62 -5.31 2.43
C ILE A 6 -5.66 -5.32 3.96
N SER A 7 -4.99 -6.29 4.59
CA SER A 7 -4.86 -6.32 6.05
C SER A 7 -3.95 -5.19 6.53
N HIS A 8 -4.41 -4.43 7.53
CA HIS A 8 -3.63 -3.37 8.19
C HIS A 8 -2.34 -3.88 8.85
N LYS A 9 -2.23 -5.19 9.13
CA LYS A 9 -1.03 -5.80 9.73
C LYS A 9 0.05 -6.15 8.70
N SER A 10 -0.32 -6.16 7.41
CA SER A 10 0.64 -6.42 6.34
C SER A 10 1.57 -5.21 6.15
N PRO A 11 2.82 -5.43 5.69
CA PRO A 11 3.72 -4.33 5.34
C PRO A 11 3.08 -3.32 4.38
N VAL A 12 2.31 -3.82 3.41
CA VAL A 12 1.55 -3.01 2.45
C VAL A 12 0.47 -2.17 3.12
N GLY A 13 -0.36 -2.78 3.97
CA GLY A 13 -1.43 -2.06 4.66
C GLY A 13 -0.90 -0.94 5.55
N ARG A 14 0.20 -1.19 6.28
CA ARG A 14 0.86 -0.16 7.09
C ARG A 14 1.46 0.95 6.26
N ALA A 15 2.08 0.62 5.13
CA ALA A 15 2.68 1.60 4.24
C ALA A 15 1.64 2.53 3.60
N LEU A 16 0.42 2.04 3.36
CA LEU A 16 -0.68 2.80 2.77
C LEU A 16 -1.48 3.64 3.79
N LEU A 17 -1.42 3.30 5.08
CA LEU A 17 -2.16 4.03 6.13
C LEU A 17 -1.69 5.49 6.22
N GLY A 18 -2.65 6.43 6.15
CA GLY A 18 -2.40 7.87 6.26
C GLY A 18 -1.83 8.53 4.99
N LYS A 19 -1.63 7.76 3.92
CA LYS A 19 -1.11 8.26 2.64
C LYS A 19 -2.20 8.85 1.75
N LYS A 20 -1.81 9.80 0.90
CA LYS A 20 -2.72 10.48 -0.05
C LYS A 20 -2.51 10.01 -1.48
N LYS A 21 -3.51 10.29 -2.34
CA LYS A 21 -3.44 10.04 -3.79
C LYS A 21 -2.21 10.75 -4.37
N GLY A 22 -1.43 10.04 -5.17
CA GLY A 22 -0.19 10.52 -5.79
C GLY A 22 1.07 10.31 -4.96
N GLU A 23 0.96 9.87 -3.70
CA GLU A 23 2.14 9.51 -2.91
C GLU A 23 2.73 8.16 -3.34
N LYS A 24 4.05 8.08 -3.21
CA LYS A 24 4.82 6.86 -3.38
C LYS A 24 5.12 6.23 -2.01
N VAL A 25 5.04 4.92 -1.95
CA VAL A 25 5.38 4.12 -0.77
C VAL A 25 6.38 3.05 -1.17
N THR A 26 7.48 2.99 -0.44
CA THR A 26 8.49 1.94 -0.62
C THR A 26 8.28 0.90 0.46
N ILE A 27 8.04 -0.33 0.06
CA ILE A 27 7.82 -1.47 0.96
C ILE A 27 9.08 -2.32 0.91
N GLN A 28 9.74 -2.46 2.04
CA GLN A 28 10.87 -3.36 2.18
C GLN A 28 10.35 -4.79 2.33
N ALA A 29 10.47 -5.60 1.29
CA ALA A 29 10.18 -7.02 1.34
C ALA A 29 11.49 -7.82 1.41
N PRO A 30 11.48 -9.04 2.00
CA PRO A 30 12.68 -9.87 2.09
C PRO A 30 13.32 -10.21 0.73
N ALA A 31 12.52 -10.15 -0.35
CA ALA A 31 12.95 -10.39 -1.72
C ALA A 31 13.40 -9.11 -2.47
N GLY A 32 13.41 -7.95 -1.80
CA GLY A 32 13.77 -6.66 -2.38
C GLY A 32 12.75 -5.56 -2.08
N ASP A 33 13.17 -4.31 -2.29
CA ASP A 33 12.32 -3.14 -2.10
C ASP A 33 11.32 -3.00 -3.25
N VAL A 34 10.05 -2.77 -2.91
CA VAL A 34 8.96 -2.58 -3.86
C VAL A 34 8.42 -1.16 -3.72
N GLU A 35 8.57 -0.33 -4.75
CA GLU A 35 7.95 1.00 -4.82
C GLU A 35 6.54 0.89 -5.43
N LEU A 36 5.54 1.43 -4.72
CA LEU A 36 4.15 1.50 -5.16
C LEU A 36 3.70 2.96 -5.18
N THR A 37 2.87 3.32 -6.15
CA THR A 37 2.26 4.66 -6.24
C THR A 37 0.75 4.55 -6.02
N ILE A 38 0.20 5.42 -5.17
CA ILE A 38 -1.24 5.46 -4.91
C ILE A 38 -1.93 6.20 -6.05
N THR A 39 -2.53 5.45 -6.97
CA THR A 39 -3.20 6.02 -8.15
C THR A 39 -4.58 6.59 -7.83
N THR A 40 -5.33 5.93 -6.95
CA THR A 40 -6.72 6.28 -6.64
C THR A 40 -7.04 5.98 -5.18
N ILE A 41 -7.79 6.88 -4.52
CA ILE A 41 -8.43 6.65 -3.22
C ILE A 41 -9.92 6.84 -3.44
N HIS A 42 -10.70 5.82 -3.15
CA HIS A 42 -12.16 5.92 -3.08
C HIS A 42 -12.54 6.18 -1.62
N THR A 43 -13.05 7.39 -1.37
CA THR A 43 -13.57 7.83 -0.07
C THR A 43 -15.04 7.47 0.05
#